data_AF-A0A3A5MP49-F1
#
_entry.id   AF-A0A3A5MP49-F1
#
_cell.length_a   1.000
_cell.length_b   1.000
_cell.length_c   1.000
_cell.angle_alpha   90.00
_cell.angle_beta   90.00
_cell.angle_gamma   90.00
#
_symmetry.space_group_name_H-M   'P 1'
#
loop_
_entity.id
_entity.type
_entity.pdbx_description
1 polymer ?
#
loop_
_entity_poly.entity_id
_entity_poly.type
_entity_poly.pdbx_seq_one_letter_code
_entity_poly.pdbx_strand_id
1 'polypeptide(L)'
;MQNNRMGRPHVSGITETLLEAAERIMMGEGYAALTVDGLVNEIGTTRPTFYRRFPNIAHLALEVIKTRFGGVNNVDTGSLYEDLLVLQREEIAMYASPLLRNNLPGILDAAGADETLRDLCDSQFASPRRSNVARVIDAAVQRGEIDGAGIDIEYFCDMLVGPVLSRALLPTGAPLDDQLARLTTESAVMWLNNRLHTEN
;
A
#
# COMPACT_ATOMS: atom_id res chain seq x y z
N MET A 1 -29.83 2.47 -36.85
CA MET A 1 -28.36 2.27 -36.94
C MET A 1 -27.69 3.52 -36.41
N GLN A 2 -27.31 3.54 -35.13
CA GLN A 2 -26.62 4.67 -34.50
C GLN A 2 -25.13 4.34 -34.46
N ASN A 3 -24.35 5.08 -35.23
CA ASN A 3 -22.89 5.02 -35.23
C ASN A 3 -22.37 5.47 -33.86
N ASN A 4 -21.99 4.51 -33.03
CA ASN A 4 -21.23 4.74 -31.82
C ASN A 4 -19.83 5.24 -32.24
N ARG A 5 -19.61 6.54 -32.14
CA ARG A 5 -18.30 7.17 -32.33
C ARG A 5 -17.40 6.71 -31.19
N MET A 6 -16.61 5.67 -31.46
CA MET A 6 -15.41 5.32 -30.70
C MET A 6 -14.65 6.61 -30.36
N GLY A 7 -14.52 6.90 -29.07
CA GLY A 7 -13.71 7.99 -28.56
C GLY A 7 -12.27 7.87 -29.07
N ARG A 8 -11.64 9.01 -29.34
CA ARG A 8 -10.22 9.09 -29.74
C ARG A 8 -9.34 8.22 -28.81
N PRO A 9 -8.31 7.55 -29.34
CA PRO A 9 -7.31 6.89 -28.51
C PRO A 9 -6.74 7.89 -27.49
N HIS A 10 -6.65 7.47 -26.22
CA HIS A 10 -5.96 8.21 -25.17
C HIS A 10 -4.52 8.44 -25.65
N VAL A 11 -4.14 9.67 -25.98
CA VAL A 11 -2.72 9.99 -26.23
C VAL A 11 -2.08 10.00 -24.85
N SER A 12 -1.53 8.87 -24.43
CA SER A 12 -0.89 8.77 -23.12
C SER A 12 0.28 9.73 -23.03
N GLY A 13 0.36 10.47 -21.92
CA GLY A 13 1.46 11.40 -21.70
C GLY A 13 2.76 10.66 -21.38
N ILE A 14 3.92 11.27 -21.62
CA ILE A 14 5.24 10.68 -21.29
C ILE A 14 5.32 10.17 -19.84
N THR A 15 4.62 10.80 -18.89
CA THR A 15 4.55 10.35 -17.50
C THR A 15 3.82 9.00 -17.38
N GLU A 16 2.71 8.83 -18.07
CA GLU A 16 1.92 7.58 -18.08
C GLU A 16 2.73 6.46 -18.74
N THR A 17 3.39 6.74 -19.87
CA THR A 17 4.28 5.76 -20.52
C THR A 17 5.45 5.35 -19.62
N LEU A 18 6.02 6.27 -18.83
CA LEU A 18 7.05 5.94 -17.84
C LEU A 18 6.51 5.03 -16.73
N LEU A 19 5.30 5.30 -16.23
CA LEU A 19 4.66 4.49 -15.19
C LEU A 19 4.34 3.09 -15.69
N GLU A 20 3.76 2.96 -16.89
CA GLU A 20 3.45 1.67 -17.51
C GLU A 20 4.71 0.81 -17.76
N ALA A 21 5.77 1.43 -18.30
CA ALA A 21 7.04 0.74 -18.52
C ALA A 21 7.69 0.29 -17.20
N ALA A 22 7.67 1.16 -16.19
CA ALA A 22 8.18 0.83 -14.86
C ALA A 22 7.37 -0.28 -14.20
N GLU A 23 6.04 -0.22 -14.22
CA GLU A 23 5.19 -1.27 -13.65
C GLU A 23 5.48 -2.63 -14.28
N ARG A 24 5.64 -2.70 -15.61
CA ARG A 24 5.98 -3.93 -16.32
C ARG A 24 7.32 -4.51 -15.87
N ILE A 25 8.36 -3.67 -15.76
CA ILE A 25 9.69 -4.10 -15.27
C ILE A 25 9.61 -4.55 -13.82
N MET A 26 8.94 -3.77 -12.96
CA MET A 26 8.80 -4.06 -11.54
C MET A 26 8.04 -5.37 -11.28
N MET A 27 7.02 -5.70 -12.07
CA MET A 27 6.30 -6.97 -11.96
C MET A 27 7.10 -8.18 -12.44
N GLY A 28 7.93 -8.02 -13.48
CA GLY A 28 8.68 -9.12 -14.09
C GLY A 28 10.06 -9.35 -13.47
N GLU A 29 10.89 -8.31 -13.48
CA GLU A 29 12.32 -8.37 -13.16
C GLU A 29 12.65 -7.78 -11.78
N GLY A 30 11.73 -6.98 -11.21
CA GLY A 30 11.86 -6.38 -9.89
C GLY A 30 12.72 -5.12 -9.87
N TYR A 31 12.93 -4.58 -8.66
CA TYR A 31 13.46 -3.22 -8.48
C TYR A 31 14.89 -3.06 -8.98
N ALA A 32 15.71 -4.10 -8.87
CA ALA A 32 17.11 -4.06 -9.30
C ALA A 32 17.27 -3.87 -10.82
N ALA A 33 16.28 -4.29 -11.62
CA ALA A 33 16.27 -4.09 -13.07
C ALA A 33 15.74 -2.70 -13.48
N LEU A 34 15.09 -1.99 -12.56
CA LEU A 34 14.50 -0.69 -12.83
C LEU A 34 15.59 0.38 -12.87
N THR A 35 15.90 0.88 -14.07
CA THR A 35 16.93 1.92 -14.27
C THR A 35 16.41 3.07 -15.12
N VAL A 36 16.91 4.28 -14.84
CA VAL A 36 16.55 5.47 -15.64
C VAL A 36 16.94 5.27 -17.10
N ASP A 37 18.14 4.75 -17.37
CA ASP A 37 18.61 4.49 -18.74
C ASP A 37 17.75 3.45 -19.47
N GLY A 38 17.44 2.34 -18.79
CA GLY A 38 16.56 1.31 -19.34
C GLY A 38 15.22 1.88 -19.76
N LEU A 39 14.58 2.64 -18.86
CA LEU A 39 13.30 3.27 -19.14
C LEU A 39 13.38 4.28 -20.28
N VAL A 40 14.32 5.23 -20.23
CA VAL A 40 14.34 6.29 -21.25
C VAL A 40 14.68 5.75 -22.63
N ASN A 41 15.52 4.73 -22.73
CA ASN A 41 15.81 4.04 -23.99
C ASN A 41 14.60 3.28 -24.50
N GLU A 42 13.89 2.57 -23.62
CA GLU A 42 12.70 1.80 -23.99
C GLU A 42 11.58 2.70 -24.54
N ILE A 43 11.29 3.82 -23.87
CA ILE A 43 10.18 4.69 -24.24
C ILE A 43 10.56 5.76 -25.28
N GLY A 44 11.84 5.81 -25.69
CA GLY A 44 12.35 6.81 -26.63
C GLY A 44 12.35 8.24 -26.07
N THR A 45 12.59 8.42 -24.77
CA THR A 45 12.72 9.73 -24.12
C THR A 45 14.17 10.02 -23.71
N THR A 46 14.39 11.11 -22.97
CA THR A 46 15.72 11.51 -22.48
C THR A 46 15.79 11.58 -20.96
N ARG A 47 16.98 11.39 -20.38
CA ARG A 47 17.22 11.60 -18.94
C ARG A 47 16.70 12.96 -18.43
N PRO A 48 16.95 14.11 -19.08
CA PRO A 48 16.36 15.38 -18.66
C PRO A 48 14.82 15.37 -18.62
N THR A 49 14.20 14.61 -19.53
CA THR A 49 12.73 14.47 -19.56
C THR A 49 12.23 13.63 -18.39
N PHE A 50 12.97 12.59 -17.99
CA PHE A 50 12.72 11.82 -16.77
C PHE A 50 12.88 12.68 -15.51
N TYR A 51 14.05 13.32 -15.33
CA TYR A 51 14.37 14.05 -14.10
C TYR A 51 13.52 15.30 -13.86
N ARG A 52 12.88 15.84 -14.91
CA ARG A 52 11.87 16.90 -14.78
C ARG A 52 10.59 16.42 -14.05
N ARG A 53 10.34 15.11 -14.02
CA ARG A 53 9.12 14.50 -13.44
C ARG A 53 9.41 13.76 -12.15
N PHE A 54 10.51 13.02 -12.11
CA PHE A 54 10.88 12.18 -10.99
C PHE A 54 12.31 12.49 -10.56
N PRO A 55 12.57 12.84 -9.28
CA PRO A 55 13.92 13.11 -8.80
C PRO A 55 14.88 11.94 -8.99
N ASN A 56 14.40 10.72 -8.79
CA ASN A 56 15.15 9.48 -8.98
C ASN A 56 14.21 8.31 -9.31
N ILE A 57 14.78 7.12 -9.51
CA ILE A 57 14.02 5.93 -9.89
C ILE A 57 13.09 5.44 -8.78
N ALA A 58 13.46 5.66 -7.51
CA ALA A 58 12.67 5.26 -6.37
C ALA A 58 11.36 6.06 -6.26
N HIS A 59 11.38 7.35 -6.61
CA HIS A 59 10.18 8.17 -6.70
C HIS A 59 9.21 7.67 -7.78
N LEU A 60 9.71 7.23 -8.94
CA LEU A 60 8.88 6.62 -9.97
C LEU A 60 8.29 5.29 -9.47
N ALA A 61 9.08 4.44 -8.81
CA ALA A 61 8.62 3.17 -8.26
C ALA A 61 7.52 3.36 -7.19
N LEU A 62 7.67 4.35 -6.31
CA LEU A 62 6.64 4.72 -5.35
C LEU A 62 5.36 5.19 -6.05
N GLU A 63 5.47 5.99 -7.12
CA GLU A 63 4.32 6.44 -7.89
C GLU A 63 3.57 5.27 -8.52
N VAL A 64 4.27 4.30 -9.12
CA VAL A 64 3.68 3.06 -9.66
C VAL A 64 2.88 2.31 -8.59
N ILE A 65 3.50 2.09 -7.42
CA ILE A 65 2.88 1.39 -6.29
C ILE A 65 1.64 2.15 -5.79
N LYS A 66 1.72 3.47 -5.71
CA LYS A 66 0.59 4.34 -5.32
C LYS A 66 -0.54 4.30 -6.34
N THR A 67 -0.24 4.35 -7.64
CA THR A 67 -1.25 4.22 -8.69
C THR A 67 -1.98 2.88 -8.60
N ARG A 68 -1.27 1.80 -8.24
CA ARG A 68 -1.87 0.46 -8.12
C ARG A 68 -2.66 0.24 -6.82
N PHE A 69 -2.16 0.75 -5.69
CA PHE A 69 -2.64 0.38 -4.35
C PHE A 69 -3.07 1.57 -3.47
N GLY A 70 -3.08 2.79 -4.00
CA GLY A 70 -3.46 4.01 -3.27
C GLY A 70 -4.96 4.26 -3.18
N GLY A 71 -5.80 3.30 -3.59
CA GLY A 71 -7.25 3.41 -3.47
C GLY A 71 -7.71 3.47 -2.02
N VAL A 72 -8.69 4.32 -1.74
CA VAL A 72 -9.37 4.40 -0.44
C VAL A 72 -10.61 3.52 -0.49
N ASN A 73 -10.68 2.51 0.39
CA ASN A 73 -11.87 1.68 0.53
C ASN A 73 -12.71 2.19 1.69
N ASN A 74 -13.93 2.62 1.38
CA ASN A 74 -14.94 2.96 2.38
C ASN A 74 -15.59 1.66 2.86
N VAL A 75 -14.94 0.96 3.78
CA VAL A 75 -15.47 -0.26 4.39
C VAL A 75 -16.45 0.11 5.51
N ASP A 76 -17.67 -0.42 5.43
CA ASP A 76 -18.70 -0.34 6.48
C ASP A 76 -19.68 -1.50 6.29
N THR A 77 -19.30 -2.68 6.78
CA THR A 77 -20.13 -3.88 6.83
C THR A 77 -21.03 -3.89 8.06
N GLY A 78 -20.89 -2.92 8.97
CA GLY A 78 -21.61 -2.83 10.25
C GLY A 78 -21.04 -3.71 11.37
N SER A 79 -19.78 -4.16 11.26
CA SER A 79 -19.11 -4.99 12.27
C SER A 79 -17.62 -4.69 12.27
N LEU A 80 -17.06 -4.37 13.43
CA LEU A 80 -15.63 -4.08 13.59
C LEU A 80 -14.76 -5.20 13.03
N TYR A 81 -15.11 -6.45 13.33
CA TYR A 81 -14.33 -7.60 12.89
C TYR A 81 -14.31 -7.71 11.36
N GLU A 82 -15.49 -7.63 10.72
CA GLU A 82 -15.60 -7.76 9.28
C GLU A 82 -14.96 -6.57 8.55
N ASP A 83 -15.12 -5.35 9.10
CA ASP A 83 -14.49 -4.14 8.58
C ASP A 83 -12.96 -4.26 8.57
N LEU A 84 -12.37 -4.66 9.71
CA LEU A 84 -10.93 -4.89 9.82
C LEU A 84 -10.45 -6.05 8.95
N LEU A 85 -11.22 -7.13 8.85
CA LEU A 85 -10.86 -8.29 8.04
C LEU A 85 -10.79 -7.95 6.55
N VAL A 86 -11.69 -7.11 6.05
CA VAL A 86 -11.64 -6.60 4.67
C VAL A 86 -10.35 -5.81 4.44
N LEU A 87 -10.05 -4.83 5.29
CA LEU A 87 -8.82 -4.05 5.18
C LEU A 87 -7.57 -4.93 5.26
N GLN A 88 -7.55 -5.91 6.16
CA GLN A 88 -6.41 -6.79 6.35
C GLN A 88 -6.18 -7.73 5.16
N ARG A 89 -7.25 -8.21 4.52
CA ARG A 89 -7.17 -8.99 3.27
C ARG A 89 -6.59 -8.18 2.13
N GLU A 90 -7.00 -6.92 2.00
CA GLU A 90 -6.47 -6.00 0.98
C GLU A 90 -4.99 -5.73 1.21
N GLU A 91 -4.58 -5.50 2.47
CA GLU A 91 -3.19 -5.32 2.86
C GLU A 91 -2.35 -6.55 2.48
N ILE A 92 -2.83 -7.74 2.83
CA ILE A 92 -2.15 -9.00 2.50
C ILE A 92 -2.08 -9.23 0.99
N ALA A 93 -3.16 -8.97 0.25
CA ALA A 93 -3.15 -9.10 -1.20
C ALA A 93 -2.15 -8.15 -1.86
N MET A 94 -2.03 -6.93 -1.34
CA MET A 94 -1.04 -5.95 -1.77
C MET A 94 0.39 -6.46 -1.52
N TYR A 95 0.73 -6.88 -0.30
CA TYR A 95 2.07 -7.40 0.03
C TYR A 95 2.39 -8.72 -0.67
N ALA A 96 1.39 -9.55 -0.97
CA ALA A 96 1.55 -10.78 -1.73
C ALA A 96 1.73 -10.54 -3.24
N SER A 97 1.35 -9.35 -3.74
CA SER A 97 1.46 -9.02 -5.15
C SER A 97 2.93 -9.05 -5.61
N PRO A 98 3.24 -9.55 -6.82
CA PRO A 98 4.60 -9.50 -7.36
C PRO A 98 5.14 -8.06 -7.41
N LEU A 99 4.26 -7.09 -7.68
CA LEU A 99 4.62 -5.68 -7.75
C LEU A 99 5.21 -5.17 -6.43
N LEU A 100 4.52 -5.36 -5.30
CA LEU A 100 5.09 -4.89 -4.03
C LEU A 100 6.19 -5.83 -3.52
N ARG A 101 5.96 -7.15 -3.58
CA ARG A 101 6.88 -8.16 -3.05
C ARG A 101 8.29 -8.06 -3.62
N ASN A 102 8.42 -7.89 -4.93
CA ASN A 102 9.71 -7.87 -5.61
C ASN A 102 10.44 -6.52 -5.49
N ASN A 103 9.75 -5.47 -5.03
CA ASN A 103 10.26 -4.10 -5.09
C ASN A 103 10.39 -3.43 -3.72
N LEU A 104 9.65 -3.90 -2.72
CA LEU A 104 9.63 -3.32 -1.38
C LEU A 104 11.03 -3.21 -0.74
N PRO A 105 11.92 -4.24 -0.75
CA PRO A 105 13.23 -4.11 -0.12
C PRO A 105 14.08 -2.97 -0.70
N GLY A 106 14.06 -2.80 -2.03
CA GLY A 106 14.83 -1.74 -2.69
C GLY A 106 14.26 -0.34 -2.48
N ILE A 107 12.94 -0.23 -2.32
CA ILE A 107 12.28 1.04 -1.96
C ILE A 107 12.58 1.41 -0.51
N LEU A 108 12.55 0.45 0.41
CA LEU A 108 12.90 0.69 1.81
C LEU A 108 14.36 1.12 1.97
N ASP A 109 15.28 0.50 1.22
CA ASP A 109 16.69 0.92 1.17
C ASP A 109 16.82 2.37 0.66
N ALA A 110 16.15 2.70 -0.44
CA ALA A 110 16.15 4.06 -0.99
C ALA A 110 15.57 5.10 -0.01
N ALA A 111 14.48 4.78 0.69
CA ALA A 111 13.87 5.65 1.70
C ALA A 111 14.73 5.77 2.97
N GLY A 112 15.64 4.82 3.22
CA GLY A 112 16.67 4.93 4.26
C GLY A 112 17.67 6.05 3.96
N ALA A 113 18.00 6.25 2.68
CA ALA A 113 18.99 7.22 2.22
C ALA A 113 18.41 8.59 1.81
N ASP A 114 17.10 8.67 1.55
CA ASP A 114 16.41 9.85 1.02
C ASP A 114 15.23 10.25 1.92
N GLU A 115 15.39 11.34 2.68
CA GLU A 115 14.36 11.86 3.60
C GLU A 115 13.09 12.31 2.86
N THR A 116 13.23 12.91 1.67
CA THR A 116 12.07 13.31 0.86
C THR A 116 11.26 12.09 0.42
N LEU A 117 11.94 11.03 -0.02
CA LEU A 117 11.26 9.78 -0.37
C LEU A 117 10.58 9.14 0.84
N ARG A 118 11.23 9.16 2.01
CA ARG A 118 10.65 8.65 3.27
C ARG A 118 9.34 9.36 3.62
N ASP A 119 9.33 10.69 3.57
CA ASP A 119 8.14 11.50 3.85
C ASP A 119 7.02 11.22 2.85
N LEU A 120 7.37 10.96 1.58
CA LEU A 120 6.39 10.55 0.57
C LEU A 120 5.86 9.14 0.82
N CYS A 121 6.70 8.20 1.26
CA CYS A 121 6.25 6.86 1.67
C CYS A 121 5.29 6.93 2.86
N ASP A 122 5.54 7.79 3.83
CA ASP A 122 4.58 7.99 4.92
C ASP A 122 3.29 8.63 4.41
N SER A 123 3.38 9.87 3.94
CA SER A 123 2.21 10.71 3.61
C SER A 123 1.32 10.17 2.49
N GLN A 124 1.89 9.48 1.48
CA GLN A 124 1.13 9.01 0.32
C GLN A 124 0.83 7.52 0.33
N PHE A 125 1.40 6.74 1.25
CA PHE A 125 1.22 5.29 1.27
C PHE A 125 0.85 4.76 2.65
N ALA A 126 1.59 5.10 3.71
CA ALA A 126 1.28 4.62 5.06
C ALA A 126 0.09 5.37 5.70
N SER A 127 0.14 6.70 5.78
CA SER A 127 -0.88 7.50 6.47
C SER A 127 -2.30 7.33 5.90
N PRO A 128 -2.52 7.21 4.56
CA PRO A 128 -3.85 6.94 4.02
C PRO A 128 -4.45 5.61 4.50
N ARG A 129 -3.63 4.57 4.69
CA ARG A 129 -4.11 3.27 5.22
C ARG A 129 -4.42 3.34 6.71
N ARG A 130 -3.55 3.99 7.48
CA ARG A 130 -3.80 4.25 8.91
C ARG A 130 -5.11 5.03 9.10
N SER A 131 -5.38 5.98 8.22
CA SER A 131 -6.64 6.73 8.20
C SER A 131 -7.86 5.85 7.92
N ASN A 132 -7.75 4.82 7.07
CA ASN A 132 -8.85 3.87 6.83
C ASN A 132 -9.13 3.02 8.08
N VAL A 133 -8.09 2.56 8.77
CA VAL A 133 -8.23 1.83 10.04
C VAL A 133 -8.85 2.74 11.10
N ALA A 134 -8.38 3.99 11.22
CA ALA A 134 -8.94 4.97 12.16
C ALA A 134 -10.45 5.15 11.96
N ARG A 135 -10.90 5.25 10.70
CA ARG A 135 -12.33 5.34 10.39
C ARG A 135 -13.13 4.11 10.80
N VAL A 136 -12.57 2.91 10.64
CA VAL A 136 -13.22 1.66 11.09
C VAL A 136 -13.37 1.66 12.61
N ILE A 137 -12.33 2.09 13.33
CA ILE A 137 -12.36 2.23 14.79
C ILE A 137 -13.41 3.27 15.22
N ASP A 138 -13.44 4.44 14.60
CA ASP A 138 -14.44 5.48 14.87
C ASP A 138 -15.87 4.97 14.65
N ALA A 139 -16.11 4.23 13.57
CA ALA A 139 -17.41 3.64 13.27
C ALA A 139 -17.81 2.59 14.32
N ALA A 140 -16.89 1.73 14.74
CA ALA A 140 -17.13 0.74 15.79
C ALA A 140 -17.45 1.38 17.15
N VAL A 141 -16.77 2.47 17.51
CA VAL A 141 -17.08 3.27 18.71
C VAL A 141 -18.48 3.86 18.62
N GLN A 142 -18.86 4.44 17.47
CA GLN A 142 -20.21 4.99 17.26
C GLN A 142 -21.30 3.92 17.35
N ARG A 143 -21.00 2.68 16.95
CA ARG A 143 -21.90 1.52 17.09
C ARG A 143 -21.91 0.93 18.51
N GLY A 144 -20.99 1.35 19.38
CA GLY A 144 -20.86 0.84 20.74
C GLY A 144 -20.24 -0.56 20.83
N GLU A 145 -19.49 -0.99 19.82
CA GLU A 145 -18.81 -2.29 19.81
C GLU A 145 -17.56 -2.30 20.72
N ILE A 146 -16.90 -1.14 20.87
CA ILE A 146 -15.67 -0.95 21.65
C ILE A 146 -15.69 0.41 22.37
N ASP A 147 -14.88 0.56 23.41
CA ASP A 147 -14.54 1.87 23.98
C ASP A 147 -13.33 2.46 23.23
N GLY A 148 -13.48 3.69 22.76
CA GLY A 148 -12.44 4.41 22.02
C GLY A 148 -11.38 5.07 22.89
N ALA A 149 -11.57 5.10 24.22
CA ALA A 149 -10.69 5.83 25.13
C ALA A 149 -9.23 5.32 25.09
N GLY A 150 -8.31 6.24 24.81
CA GLY A 150 -6.87 5.99 24.86
C GLY A 150 -6.34 5.02 23.80
N ILE A 151 -7.09 4.73 22.73
CA ILE A 151 -6.58 3.95 21.60
C ILE A 151 -5.48 4.76 20.91
N ASP A 152 -4.24 4.27 20.98
CA ASP A 152 -3.16 4.72 20.12
C ASP A 152 -3.33 4.05 18.75
N ILE A 153 -3.82 4.83 17.78
CA ILE A 153 -4.10 4.32 16.45
C ILE A 153 -2.84 3.92 15.70
N GLU A 154 -1.71 4.56 15.99
CA GLU A 154 -0.43 4.28 15.34
C GLU A 154 0.07 2.91 15.78
N TYR A 155 0.06 2.66 17.09
CA TYR A 155 0.39 1.35 17.64
C TYR A 155 -0.58 0.26 17.18
N PHE A 156 -1.89 0.57 17.11
CA PHE A 156 -2.88 -0.39 16.64
C PHE A 156 -2.62 -0.82 15.19
N CYS A 157 -2.30 0.14 14.31
CA CYS A 157 -1.90 -0.16 12.93
C CYS A 157 -0.59 -0.96 12.86
N ASP A 158 0.40 -0.64 13.72
CA ASP A 158 1.66 -1.39 13.79
C ASP A 158 1.45 -2.86 14.13
N MET A 159 0.52 -3.14 15.05
CA MET A 159 0.17 -4.51 15.44
C MET A 159 -0.49 -5.30 14.29
N LEU A 160 -1.30 -4.63 13.45
CA LEU A 160 -1.93 -5.24 12.28
C LEU A 160 -0.90 -5.52 11.17
N VAL A 161 -0.04 -4.54 10.85
CA VAL A 161 0.89 -4.63 9.72
C VAL A 161 2.18 -5.37 10.04
N GLY A 162 2.62 -5.39 11.31
CA GLY A 162 3.87 -6.00 11.74
C GLY A 162 4.05 -7.46 11.32
N PRO A 163 3.07 -8.36 11.57
CA PRO A 163 3.13 -9.74 11.10
C PRO A 163 3.18 -9.86 9.57
N VAL A 164 2.51 -8.95 8.84
CA VAL A 164 2.52 -8.90 7.37
C VAL A 164 3.92 -8.52 6.86
N LEU A 165 4.51 -7.45 7.39
CA LEU A 165 5.87 -7.02 7.06
C LEU A 165 6.92 -8.09 7.40
N SER A 166 6.77 -8.76 8.54
CA SER A 166 7.64 -9.85 8.95
C SER A 166 7.66 -10.97 7.90
N ARG A 167 6.49 -11.43 7.43
CA ARG A 167 6.40 -12.47 6.39
C ARG A 167 6.81 -11.97 5.00
N ALA A 168 6.62 -10.69 4.71
CA ALA A 168 6.98 -10.10 3.42
C ALA A 168 8.50 -9.89 3.26
N LEU A 169 9.20 -9.50 4.34
CA LEU A 169 10.60 -9.10 4.30
C LEU A 169 11.58 -10.15 4.82
N LEU A 170 11.18 -10.96 5.79
CA LEU A 170 12.07 -11.96 6.38
C LEU A 170 11.98 -13.28 5.59
N PRO A 171 13.10 -13.98 5.35
CA PRO A 171 13.15 -15.23 4.59
C PRO A 171 12.68 -16.42 5.44
N THR A 172 11.47 -16.33 6.00
CA THR A 172 10.86 -17.33 6.89
C THR A 172 10.05 -18.38 6.14
N GLY A 173 9.62 -18.08 4.91
CA GLY A 173 8.78 -18.96 4.09
C GLY A 173 7.31 -19.05 4.52
N ALA A 174 6.91 -18.31 5.57
CA ALA A 174 5.51 -18.27 6.01
C ALA A 174 4.63 -17.55 4.98
N PRO A 175 3.40 -18.03 4.69
CA PRO A 175 2.56 -17.51 3.62
C PRO A 175 1.93 -16.14 3.96
N LEU A 176 1.68 -15.34 2.94
CA LEU A 176 0.80 -14.16 2.98
C LEU A 176 -0.58 -14.60 2.46
N ASP A 177 -1.47 -15.01 3.35
CA ASP A 177 -2.74 -15.66 3.01
C ASP A 177 -3.92 -15.20 3.89
N ASP A 178 -5.13 -15.68 3.59
CA ASP A 178 -6.35 -15.36 4.35
C ASP A 178 -6.27 -15.80 5.82
N GLN A 179 -5.47 -16.84 6.12
CA GLN A 179 -5.27 -17.28 7.50
C GLN A 179 -4.54 -16.20 8.31
N LEU A 180 -3.49 -15.59 7.75
CA LEU A 180 -2.83 -14.45 8.38
C LEU A 180 -3.80 -13.29 8.60
N ALA A 181 -4.68 -13.01 7.62
CA ALA A 181 -5.66 -11.93 7.70
C ALA A 181 -6.59 -12.11 8.92
N ARG A 182 -7.12 -13.33 9.07
CA ARG A 182 -7.97 -13.69 10.21
C ARG A 182 -7.24 -13.60 11.53
N LEU A 183 -6.05 -14.20 11.64
CA LEU A 183 -5.30 -14.23 12.90
C LEU A 183 -4.91 -12.84 13.40
N THR A 184 -4.47 -11.96 12.49
CA THR A 184 -4.12 -10.56 12.83
C THR A 184 -5.37 -9.76 13.21
N THR A 185 -6.47 -9.93 12.48
CA THR A 185 -7.76 -9.30 12.83
C THR A 185 -8.29 -9.78 14.18
N GLU A 186 -8.31 -11.09 14.42
CA GLU A 186 -8.74 -11.69 15.70
C GLU A 186 -7.89 -11.17 16.87
N SER A 187 -6.56 -11.12 16.68
CA SER A 187 -5.65 -10.60 17.70
C SER A 187 -5.92 -9.13 18.00
N ALA A 188 -6.19 -8.33 16.97
CA ALA A 188 -6.48 -6.91 17.11
C ALA A 188 -7.82 -6.65 17.81
N VAL A 189 -8.87 -7.37 17.45
CA VAL A 189 -10.18 -7.28 18.11
C VAL A 189 -10.09 -7.76 19.57
N MET A 190 -9.34 -8.83 19.83
CA MET A 190 -9.12 -9.30 21.20
C MET A 190 -8.35 -8.27 22.03
N TRP A 191 -7.35 -7.59 21.46
CA TRP A 191 -6.64 -6.50 22.13
C TRP A 191 -7.57 -5.34 22.47
N LEU A 192 -8.44 -4.91 21.54
CA LEU A 192 -9.41 -3.84 21.78
C LEU A 192 -10.39 -4.19 22.90
N ASN A 193 -10.94 -5.41 22.90
CA ASN A 193 -11.91 -5.85 23.91
C ASN A 193 -11.30 -6.00 25.30
N ASN A 194 -10.05 -6.46 25.41
CA ASN A 194 -9.40 -6.67 26.71
C ASN A 194 -8.99 -5.35 27.40
N ARG A 195 -8.95 -4.22 26.67
CA ARG A 195 -8.73 -2.90 27.27
C ARG A 195 -9.90 -2.46 28.16
N LEU A 196 -11.11 -2.95 27.90
CA LEU A 196 -12.29 -2.70 28.74
C LEU A 196 -12.15 -3.27 30.17
N HIS A 197 -11.17 -4.15 30.42
CA HIS A 197 -11.01 -4.84 31.69
C HIS A 197 -9.85 -4.34 32.55
N THR A 198 -9.07 -3.36 32.08
CA THR A 198 -7.87 -2.88 32.79
C THR A 198 -8.04 -1.57 33.56
N GLU A 199 -9.23 -0.96 33.55
CA GLU A 199 -9.55 0.28 34.28
C GLU A 199 -10.55 0.11 35.45
N ASN A 200 -10.71 -1.09 36.01
CA ASN A 200 -11.44 -1.31 37.28
C ASN A 200 -10.51 -1.68 38.43
#